data_AF-A0A7K3S7A6-F1
#
_entry.id   AF-A0A7K3S7A6-F1
#
_cell.length_a   1.000
_cell.length_b   1.000
_cell.length_c   1.000
_cell.angle_alpha   90.00
_cell.angle_beta   90.00
_cell.angle_gamma   90.00
#
_symmetry.space_group_name_H-M   'P 1'
#
loop_
_entity.id
_entity.type
_entity.pdbx_description
1 polymer ?
#
loop_
_entity_poly.entity_id
_entity_poly.type
_entity_poly.pdbx_seq_one_letter_code
_entity_poly.pdbx_strand_id
1 'polypeptide(L)'
;MSANDSPSGQQTTTSASLDAVRDATHDSAFLKACRREPVPHTPVWFMRQAGRSLPEYLKVREGIAMLDSCMMPELVAEITLQPVRRHKVDAAIYFSDIVVPLKAIGIDLDIKPGVGPVIAEPIRTRADLARLRDLTPEDVPYVTEAIGMLTAELGATPLIGFAGAPFTLASYLVEGGPSRNHERTKAMMYGDPQLWADLVDRLAEITGAFLKVQIEAGASAVQLFDSWVGALAPADYRRAVLPASAKVFDAVAPYGVPRIHFGVGTGELLGLMGEAGADVVGVDWRVPLDEAARRVG
;
A
#
# COMPACT_ATOMS: atom_id res chain seq x y z
N MET A 1 43.42 24.36 -18.90
CA MET A 1 42.61 24.68 -17.70
C MET A 1 41.16 24.72 -18.13
N SER A 2 40.29 24.17 -17.27
CA SER A 2 38.82 24.22 -17.30
C SER A 2 38.13 23.35 -18.36
N ALA A 3 37.05 22.64 -18.06
CA ALA A 3 36.37 22.35 -16.79
C ALA A 3 35.48 21.12 -16.99
N ASN A 4 35.30 20.35 -15.91
CA ASN A 4 34.22 19.38 -15.75
C ASN A 4 32.89 20.13 -15.69
N ASP A 5 31.90 19.68 -16.46
CA ASP A 5 30.48 19.93 -16.16
C ASP A 5 29.84 18.58 -15.83
N SER A 6 29.30 18.48 -14.61
CA SER A 6 28.42 17.40 -14.16
C SER A 6 27.00 17.97 -14.00
N PRO A 7 25.93 17.26 -14.39
CA PRO A 7 24.57 17.76 -14.29
C PRO A 7 24.03 17.60 -12.85
N SER A 8 23.93 18.68 -12.09
CA SER A 8 23.41 18.72 -10.72
C SER A 8 21.99 19.29 -10.61
N GLY A 9 21.16 19.15 -11.64
CA GLY A 9 19.92 19.93 -11.79
C GLY A 9 18.61 19.28 -11.33
N GLN A 10 18.57 17.99 -10.99
CA GLN A 10 17.30 17.27 -10.76
C GLN A 10 16.96 16.94 -9.29
N GLN A 11 17.91 17.05 -8.35
CA GLN A 11 17.64 16.73 -6.94
C GLN A 11 17.00 17.89 -6.15
N THR A 12 17.23 19.13 -6.55
CA THR A 12 16.84 20.33 -5.78
C THR A 12 15.37 20.73 -5.95
N THR A 13 14.74 20.36 -7.07
CA THR A 13 13.33 20.68 -7.35
C THR A 13 12.37 19.70 -6.69
N THR A 14 12.74 18.41 -6.62
CA THR A 14 11.91 17.36 -6.00
C THR A 14 11.82 17.52 -4.49
N SER A 15 12.93 17.88 -3.81
CA SER A 15 12.93 18.09 -2.35
C SER A 15 12.10 19.31 -1.94
N ALA A 16 12.23 20.44 -2.66
CA ALA A 16 11.45 21.64 -2.38
C ALA A 16 9.94 21.43 -2.60
N SER A 17 9.57 20.60 -3.58
CA SER A 17 8.17 20.24 -3.84
C SER A 17 7.61 19.34 -2.73
N LEU A 18 8.40 18.40 -2.21
CA LEU A 18 8.01 17.53 -1.11
C LEU A 18 7.82 18.28 0.21
N ASP A 19 8.74 19.20 0.52
CA ASP A 19 8.62 20.05 1.71
C ASP A 19 7.36 20.91 1.65
N ALA A 20 7.04 21.47 0.47
CA ALA A 20 5.80 22.23 0.27
C ALA A 20 4.54 21.40 0.51
N VAL A 21 4.47 20.15 0.02
CA VAL A 21 3.33 19.24 0.25
C VAL A 21 3.23 18.87 1.74
N ARG A 22 4.37 18.59 2.38
CA ARG A 22 4.42 18.28 3.82
C ARG A 22 3.93 19.46 4.64
N ASP A 23 4.42 20.66 4.38
CA ASP A 23 4.00 21.88 5.07
C ASP A 23 2.50 22.15 4.86
N ALA A 24 2.00 21.99 3.62
CA ALA A 24 0.60 22.23 3.29
C ALA A 24 -0.37 21.26 3.98
N THR A 25 0.07 20.03 4.27
CA THR A 25 -0.78 18.96 4.83
C THR A 25 -0.51 18.67 6.31
N HIS A 26 0.59 19.20 6.88
CA HIS A 26 1.05 18.93 8.25
C HIS A 26 -0.06 19.08 9.29
N ASP A 27 -0.81 20.18 9.19
CA ASP A 27 -1.87 20.56 10.13
C ASP A 27 -3.27 20.06 9.75
N SER A 28 -3.37 19.22 8.71
CA SER A 28 -4.63 18.56 8.36
C SER A 28 -5.16 17.71 9.52
N ALA A 29 -6.49 17.64 9.68
CA ALA A 29 -7.11 16.88 10.76
C ALA A 29 -6.66 15.40 10.75
N PHE A 30 -6.52 14.81 9.57
CA PHE A 30 -6.05 13.43 9.40
C PHE A 30 -4.62 13.22 9.93
N LEU A 31 -3.64 14.02 9.48
CA LEU A 31 -2.25 13.82 9.90
C LEU A 31 -2.03 14.14 11.38
N LYS A 32 -2.73 15.15 11.92
CA LYS A 32 -2.74 15.43 13.36
C LYS A 32 -3.29 14.24 14.17
N ALA A 33 -4.40 13.62 13.71
CA ALA A 33 -4.94 12.44 14.36
C ALA A 33 -3.96 11.26 14.33
N CYS A 34 -3.27 11.03 13.20
CA CYS A 34 -2.22 10.01 13.11
C CYS A 34 -1.09 10.23 14.13
N ARG A 35 -0.75 11.49 14.43
CA ARG A 35 0.24 11.86 15.44
C ARG A 35 -0.32 11.93 16.88
N ARG A 36 -1.61 11.59 17.07
CA ARG A 36 -2.33 11.66 18.35
C ARG A 36 -2.42 13.08 18.92
N GLU A 37 -2.46 14.07 18.04
CA GLU A 37 -2.63 15.48 18.40
C GLU A 37 -4.13 15.86 18.48
N PRO A 38 -4.49 16.93 19.21
CA PRO A 38 -5.85 17.47 19.20
C PRO A 38 -6.28 17.90 17.80
N VAL A 39 -7.49 17.51 17.41
CA VAL A 39 -8.09 17.79 16.11
C VAL A 39 -9.41 18.56 16.25
N PRO A 40 -9.78 19.42 15.28
CA PRO A 40 -11.04 20.16 15.32
C PRO A 40 -12.28 19.25 15.20
N HIS A 41 -12.12 18.08 14.57
CA HIS A 41 -13.11 17.02 14.41
C HIS A 41 -12.41 15.69 14.18
N THR A 42 -13.11 14.57 14.37
CA THR A 42 -12.57 13.24 14.00
C THR A 42 -12.48 13.15 12.48
N PRO A 43 -11.28 12.98 11.89
CA PRO A 43 -11.12 12.93 10.45
C PRO A 43 -11.70 11.63 9.87
N VAL A 44 -12.32 11.72 8.70
CA VAL A 44 -12.97 10.59 8.03
C VAL A 44 -12.52 10.48 6.58
N TRP A 45 -12.14 9.26 6.20
CA TRP A 45 -11.99 8.80 4.82
C TRP A 45 -12.47 7.34 4.75
N PHE A 46 -12.72 6.80 3.56
CA PHE A 46 -13.22 5.43 3.42
C PHE A 46 -12.31 4.58 2.54
N MET A 47 -12.00 3.37 3.01
CA MET A 47 -11.41 2.36 2.13
C MET A 47 -12.34 2.10 0.95
N ARG A 48 -11.79 2.15 -0.26
CA ARG A 48 -12.56 2.10 -1.53
C ARG A 48 -13.53 3.27 -1.74
N GLN A 49 -13.23 4.45 -1.19
CA GLN A 49 -14.00 5.68 -1.46
C GLN A 49 -14.10 6.01 -2.96
N ALA A 50 -13.02 5.76 -3.71
CA ALA A 50 -13.02 5.79 -5.17
C ALA A 50 -13.37 4.39 -5.71
N GLY A 51 -14.59 4.23 -6.21
CA GLY A 51 -15.04 2.91 -6.66
C GLY A 51 -16.48 2.87 -7.14
N ARG A 52 -16.97 1.64 -7.35
CA ARG A 52 -18.26 1.31 -7.99
C ARG A 52 -19.51 1.88 -7.29
N SER A 53 -19.38 2.43 -6.09
CA SER A 53 -20.45 3.18 -5.41
C SER A 53 -20.70 4.56 -6.07
N LEU A 54 -19.75 5.07 -6.85
CA LEU A 54 -19.84 6.36 -7.53
C LEU A 54 -20.23 6.17 -9.01
N PRO A 55 -21.33 6.76 -9.49
CA PRO A 55 -21.70 6.74 -10.91
C PRO A 55 -20.62 7.30 -11.83
N GLU A 56 -19.94 8.37 -11.40
CA GLU A 56 -18.83 9.01 -12.12
C GLU A 56 -17.62 8.09 -12.27
N TYR A 57 -17.32 7.25 -11.26
CA TYR A 57 -16.29 6.21 -11.36
C TYR A 57 -16.65 5.18 -12.42
N LEU A 58 -17.90 4.69 -12.40
CA LEU A 58 -18.37 3.71 -13.37
C LEU A 58 -18.26 4.24 -14.81
N LYS A 59 -18.58 5.52 -15.00
CA LYS A 59 -18.50 6.19 -16.30
C LYS A 59 -17.05 6.29 -16.82
N VAL A 60 -16.10 6.74 -16.00
CA VAL A 60 -14.70 6.92 -16.44
C VAL A 60 -13.94 5.60 -16.58
N ARG A 61 -14.42 4.52 -15.96
CA ARG A 61 -13.84 3.17 -16.04
C ARG A 61 -14.48 2.29 -17.12
N GLU A 62 -15.48 2.79 -17.86
CA GLU A 62 -16.15 2.02 -18.89
C GLU A 62 -15.17 1.59 -19.98
N GLY A 63 -15.12 0.29 -20.27
CA GLY A 63 -14.24 -0.29 -21.30
C GLY A 63 -12.75 -0.40 -20.92
N ILE A 64 -12.33 0.01 -19.72
CA ILE A 64 -10.94 -0.05 -19.29
C ILE A 64 -10.78 -1.16 -18.22
N ALA A 65 -9.73 -1.99 -18.26
CA ALA A 65 -9.49 -3.00 -17.23
C ALA A 65 -8.91 -2.36 -15.94
N MET A 66 -9.06 -3.02 -14.78
CA MET A 66 -8.66 -2.44 -13.48
C MET A 66 -7.17 -2.10 -13.43
N LEU A 67 -6.32 -3.03 -13.85
CA LEU A 67 -4.88 -2.83 -13.85
C LEU A 67 -4.45 -1.80 -14.90
N ASP A 68 -5.07 -1.79 -16.07
CA ASP A 68 -4.82 -0.79 -17.11
C ASP A 68 -5.09 0.63 -16.59
N SER A 69 -6.20 0.84 -15.86
CA SER A 69 -6.47 2.17 -15.28
C SER A 69 -5.43 2.61 -14.27
N CYS A 70 -4.74 1.69 -13.58
CA CYS A 70 -3.69 2.04 -12.63
C CYS A 70 -2.43 2.58 -13.33
N MET A 71 -2.32 2.40 -14.66
CA MET A 71 -1.21 2.85 -15.49
C MET A 71 -1.53 4.12 -16.30
N MET A 72 -2.68 4.75 -16.04
CA MET A 72 -3.15 5.95 -16.74
C MET A 72 -3.21 7.15 -15.75
N PRO A 73 -2.16 7.99 -15.65
CA PRO A 73 -2.03 9.00 -14.61
C PRO A 73 -3.22 9.96 -14.48
N GLU A 74 -3.70 10.51 -15.59
CA GLU A 74 -4.86 11.41 -15.60
C GLU A 74 -6.13 10.73 -15.09
N LEU A 75 -6.34 9.46 -15.46
CA LEU A 75 -7.50 8.67 -15.02
C LEU A 75 -7.40 8.33 -13.52
N VAL A 76 -6.19 7.98 -13.05
CA VAL A 76 -5.92 7.75 -11.62
C VAL A 76 -6.21 9.02 -10.82
N ALA A 77 -5.74 10.18 -11.30
CA ALA A 77 -5.95 11.46 -10.65
C ALA A 77 -7.45 11.77 -10.56
N GLU A 78 -8.17 11.71 -11.69
CA GLU A 78 -9.62 11.95 -11.74
C GLU A 78 -10.38 11.03 -10.78
N ILE A 79 -10.14 9.71 -10.84
CA ILE A 79 -10.82 8.74 -9.98
C ILE A 79 -10.55 9.00 -8.49
N THR A 80 -9.30 9.31 -8.12
CA THR A 80 -8.93 9.58 -6.73
C THR A 80 -9.62 10.83 -6.19
N LEU A 81 -9.80 11.86 -7.01
CA LEU A 81 -10.39 13.15 -6.63
C LEU A 81 -11.91 13.12 -6.51
N GLN A 82 -12.61 12.22 -7.21
CA GLN A 82 -14.08 12.09 -7.16
C GLN A 82 -14.65 12.06 -5.74
N PRO A 83 -14.25 11.13 -4.84
CA PRO A 83 -14.78 11.10 -3.47
C PRO A 83 -14.39 12.32 -2.65
N VAL A 84 -13.23 12.92 -2.88
CA VAL A 84 -12.82 14.16 -2.19
C VAL A 84 -13.75 15.30 -2.59
N ARG A 85 -14.02 15.46 -3.89
CA ARG A 85 -14.94 16.48 -4.41
C ARG A 85 -16.38 16.26 -3.91
N ARG A 86 -16.85 15.02 -3.89
CA ARG A 86 -18.24 14.65 -3.54
C ARG A 86 -18.52 14.64 -2.04
N HIS A 87 -17.64 14.05 -1.24
CA HIS A 87 -17.88 13.76 0.16
C HIS A 87 -17.09 14.66 1.12
N LYS A 88 -16.13 15.44 0.61
CA LYS A 88 -15.26 16.31 1.43
C LYS A 88 -14.56 15.55 2.56
N VAL A 89 -14.08 14.34 2.25
CA VAL A 89 -13.29 13.50 3.17
C VAL A 89 -11.98 14.18 3.56
N ASP A 90 -11.46 13.84 4.73
CA ASP A 90 -10.26 14.44 5.33
C ASP A 90 -8.94 13.88 4.77
N ALA A 91 -9.01 12.85 3.92
CA ALA A 91 -7.88 12.32 3.20
C ALA A 91 -8.31 11.70 1.85
N ALA A 92 -7.46 11.86 0.84
CA ALA A 92 -7.53 11.07 -0.37
C ALA A 92 -6.76 9.77 -0.17
N ILE A 93 -7.22 8.67 -0.75
CA ILE A 93 -6.41 7.45 -0.90
C ILE A 93 -6.14 7.24 -2.38
N TYR A 94 -4.88 7.05 -2.72
CA TYR A 94 -4.42 6.83 -4.09
C TYR A 94 -5.24 5.71 -4.76
N PHE A 95 -5.74 5.94 -5.97
CA PHE A 95 -6.40 4.89 -6.74
C PHE A 95 -5.37 3.97 -7.39
N SER A 96 -5.31 2.72 -6.93
CA SER A 96 -4.43 1.69 -7.47
C SER A 96 -4.94 0.29 -7.09
N ASP A 97 -4.13 -0.74 -7.29
CA ASP A 97 -4.35 -2.08 -6.73
C ASP A 97 -3.08 -2.60 -6.04
N ILE A 98 -3.25 -3.42 -5.00
CA ILE A 98 -2.13 -3.97 -4.22
C ILE A 98 -1.19 -4.86 -5.05
N VAL A 99 -1.65 -5.41 -6.18
CA VAL A 99 -0.84 -6.26 -7.07
C VAL A 99 -0.07 -5.48 -8.16
N VAL A 100 -0.29 -4.17 -8.29
CA VAL A 100 0.42 -3.31 -9.27
C VAL A 100 1.95 -3.46 -9.21
N PRO A 101 2.63 -3.43 -8.05
CA PRO A 101 4.09 -3.60 -8.02
C PRO A 101 4.56 -4.95 -8.59
N LEU A 102 3.77 -6.02 -8.41
CA LEU A 102 4.08 -7.33 -8.99
C LEU A 102 3.92 -7.35 -10.52
N LYS A 103 2.86 -6.70 -11.02
CA LYS A 103 2.65 -6.54 -12.47
C LYS A 103 3.78 -5.72 -13.09
N ALA A 104 4.21 -4.65 -12.43
CA ALA A 104 5.27 -3.75 -12.88
C ALA A 104 6.61 -4.46 -13.04
N ILE A 105 6.95 -5.40 -12.14
CA ILE A 105 8.18 -6.21 -12.25
C ILE A 105 8.09 -7.37 -13.24
N GLY A 106 6.94 -7.57 -13.90
CA GLY A 106 6.75 -8.55 -14.96
C GLY A 106 6.07 -9.85 -14.56
N ILE A 107 5.46 -9.93 -13.37
CA ILE A 107 4.63 -11.09 -13.02
C ILE A 107 3.36 -11.09 -13.86
N ASP A 108 3.10 -12.19 -14.58
CA ASP A 108 1.88 -12.36 -15.34
C ASP A 108 0.68 -12.63 -14.40
N LEU A 109 0.00 -11.53 -14.08
CA LEU A 109 -1.22 -11.50 -13.29
C LEU A 109 -2.26 -10.60 -13.96
N ASP A 110 -3.53 -10.94 -13.73
CA ASP A 110 -4.69 -10.18 -14.17
C ASP A 110 -5.82 -10.23 -13.13
N ILE A 111 -6.70 -9.24 -13.12
CA ILE A 111 -7.90 -9.18 -12.27
C ILE A 111 -9.12 -9.53 -13.11
N LYS A 112 -9.55 -10.79 -13.04
CA LYS A 112 -10.70 -11.26 -13.81
C LYS A 112 -12.02 -10.83 -13.16
N PRO A 113 -12.97 -10.26 -13.93
CA PRO A 113 -14.29 -9.86 -13.40
C PRO A 113 -15.00 -11.02 -12.69
N GLY A 114 -15.46 -10.77 -11.46
CA GLY A 114 -16.16 -11.76 -10.63
C GLY A 114 -15.29 -12.87 -10.03
N VAL A 115 -14.00 -12.94 -10.39
CA VAL A 115 -13.06 -13.94 -9.89
C VAL A 115 -12.04 -13.28 -8.95
N GLY A 116 -11.44 -12.17 -9.37
CA GLY A 116 -10.34 -11.51 -8.67
C GLY A 116 -8.99 -11.78 -9.32
N PRO A 117 -7.87 -11.59 -8.59
CA PRO A 117 -6.52 -11.78 -9.13
C PRO A 117 -6.26 -13.24 -9.51
N VAL A 118 -5.68 -13.45 -10.69
CA VAL A 118 -5.24 -14.75 -11.20
C VAL A 118 -3.78 -14.63 -11.61
N ILE A 119 -2.95 -15.57 -11.15
CA ILE A 119 -1.53 -15.63 -11.48
C ILE A 119 -1.31 -16.77 -12.48
N ALA A 120 -0.70 -16.48 -13.63
CA ALA A 120 -0.48 -17.49 -14.67
C ALA A 120 0.44 -18.61 -14.18
N GLU A 121 1.53 -18.23 -13.50
CA GLU A 121 2.56 -19.14 -12.98
C GLU A 121 2.74 -18.95 -11.47
N PRO A 122 2.00 -19.71 -10.63
CA PRO A 122 2.12 -19.62 -9.17
C PRO A 122 3.51 -20.02 -8.67
N ILE A 123 3.96 -19.44 -7.56
CA ILE A 123 5.21 -19.80 -6.89
C ILE A 123 5.04 -21.15 -6.19
N ARG A 124 5.89 -22.12 -6.51
CA ARG A 124 5.88 -23.48 -5.94
C ARG A 124 7.23 -23.91 -5.38
N THR A 125 8.31 -23.38 -5.93
CA THR A 125 9.69 -23.80 -5.69
C THR A 125 10.61 -22.60 -5.52
N ARG A 126 11.81 -22.85 -4.99
CA ARG A 126 12.87 -21.82 -4.90
C ARG A 126 13.23 -21.21 -6.25
N ALA A 127 13.21 -22.01 -7.32
CA ALA A 127 13.54 -21.51 -8.66
C ALA A 127 12.54 -20.45 -9.14
N ASP A 128 11.28 -20.54 -8.72
CA ASP A 128 10.24 -19.58 -9.09
C ASP A 128 10.49 -18.18 -8.54
N LEU A 129 11.23 -18.07 -7.42
CA LEU A 129 11.58 -16.77 -6.83
C LEU A 129 12.47 -15.92 -7.74
N ALA A 130 13.17 -16.53 -8.71
CA ALA A 130 13.99 -15.80 -9.67
C ALA A 130 13.16 -14.83 -10.55
N ARG A 131 11.84 -15.04 -10.64
CA ARG A 131 10.92 -14.13 -11.35
C ARG A 131 10.59 -12.86 -10.56
N LEU A 132 10.82 -12.86 -9.25
CA LEU A 132 10.59 -11.71 -8.36
C LEU A 132 11.85 -10.84 -8.32
N ARG A 133 12.11 -10.12 -9.41
CA ARG A 133 13.18 -9.11 -9.45
C ARG A 133 12.82 -7.90 -8.59
N ASP A 134 13.82 -7.07 -8.32
CA ASP A 134 13.63 -5.81 -7.61
C ASP A 134 12.73 -4.85 -8.42
N LEU A 135 11.95 -4.06 -7.70
CA LEU A 135 11.20 -2.94 -8.26
C LEU A 135 12.07 -1.68 -8.22
N THR A 136 12.17 -1.00 -9.35
CA THR A 136 12.83 0.32 -9.45
C THR A 136 11.81 1.41 -9.81
N PRO A 137 12.11 2.69 -9.56
CA PRO A 137 11.19 3.78 -9.91
C PRO A 137 10.80 3.80 -11.40
N GLU A 138 11.69 3.35 -12.28
CA GLU A 138 11.47 3.26 -13.73
C GLU A 138 10.41 2.23 -14.14
N ASP A 139 10.06 1.29 -13.25
CA ASP A 139 8.98 0.32 -13.48
C ASP A 139 7.59 0.96 -13.33
N VAL A 140 7.50 2.07 -12.59
CA VAL A 140 6.24 2.69 -12.17
C VAL A 140 6.21 4.21 -12.36
N PRO A 141 6.69 4.78 -13.50
CA PRO A 141 6.75 6.23 -13.70
C PRO A 141 5.37 6.88 -13.64
N TYR A 142 4.33 6.15 -14.04
CA TYR A 142 2.93 6.57 -13.98
C TYR A 142 2.44 6.82 -12.54
N VAL A 143 3.03 6.19 -11.53
CA VAL A 143 2.70 6.44 -10.12
C VAL A 143 3.21 7.80 -9.69
N THR A 144 4.46 8.12 -10.01
CA THR A 144 5.06 9.42 -9.73
C THR A 144 4.28 10.54 -10.41
N GLU A 145 3.92 10.35 -11.68
CA GLU A 145 3.13 11.32 -12.46
C GLU A 145 1.74 11.54 -11.84
N ALA A 146 1.01 10.47 -11.54
CA ALA A 146 -0.33 10.56 -10.97
C ALA A 146 -0.35 11.24 -9.60
N ILE A 147 0.62 10.92 -8.72
CA ILE A 147 0.73 11.55 -7.41
C ILE A 147 1.13 13.02 -7.53
N GLY A 148 1.98 13.38 -8.48
CA GLY A 148 2.31 14.78 -8.78
C GLY A 148 1.07 15.59 -9.19
N MET A 149 0.23 15.05 -10.07
CA MET A 149 -1.06 15.66 -10.44
C MET A 149 -1.99 15.80 -9.22
N LEU A 150 -2.07 14.76 -8.40
CA LEU A 150 -2.94 14.72 -7.23
C LEU A 150 -2.56 15.76 -6.17
N THR A 151 -1.28 15.83 -5.82
CA THR A 151 -0.81 16.75 -4.78
C THR A 151 -0.96 18.21 -5.21
N ALA A 152 -0.89 18.50 -6.51
CA ALA A 152 -1.21 19.83 -7.05
C ALA A 152 -2.70 20.21 -6.90
N GLU A 153 -3.63 19.24 -7.00
CA GLU A 153 -5.07 19.49 -6.89
C GLU A 153 -5.63 19.40 -5.46
N LEU A 154 -5.05 18.55 -4.60
CA LEU A 154 -5.58 18.26 -3.27
C LEU A 154 -5.40 19.39 -2.25
N GLY A 155 -4.44 20.29 -2.49
CA GLY A 155 -4.11 21.38 -1.56
C GLY A 155 -3.74 20.84 -0.18
N ALA A 156 -4.50 21.23 0.85
CA ALA A 156 -4.27 20.79 2.24
C ALA A 156 -4.83 19.40 2.58
N THR A 157 -5.48 18.72 1.62
CA THR A 157 -6.00 17.35 1.84
C THR A 157 -4.86 16.34 1.66
N PRO A 158 -4.46 15.58 2.69
CA PRO A 158 -3.37 14.62 2.56
C PRO A 158 -3.73 13.47 1.61
N LEU A 159 -2.73 12.99 0.87
CA LEU A 159 -2.82 11.79 0.04
C LEU A 159 -2.22 10.59 0.79
N ILE A 160 -3.00 9.52 0.91
CA ILE A 160 -2.57 8.23 1.45
C ILE A 160 -2.11 7.36 0.27
N GLY A 161 -0.81 7.07 0.23
CA GLY A 161 -0.25 6.00 -0.60
C GLY A 161 -0.51 4.63 0.02
N PHE A 162 -0.39 3.55 -0.74
CA PHE A 162 -0.57 2.22 -0.19
C PHE A 162 0.11 1.10 -0.96
N ALA A 163 0.23 -0.05 -0.30
CA ALA A 163 0.71 -1.29 -0.90
C ALA A 163 0.11 -2.52 -0.21
N GLY A 164 0.23 -3.69 -0.86
CA GLY A 164 -0.09 -4.98 -0.24
C GLY A 164 1.00 -5.45 0.71
N ALA A 165 0.61 -6.01 1.85
CA ALA A 165 1.54 -6.63 2.79
C ALA A 165 2.15 -7.93 2.22
N PRO A 166 3.37 -8.32 2.65
CA PRO A 166 4.06 -9.49 2.12
C PRO A 166 3.25 -10.79 2.21
N PHE A 167 2.57 -11.06 3.33
CA PHE A 167 1.73 -12.28 3.46
C PHE A 167 0.58 -12.30 2.46
N THR A 168 -0.09 -11.15 2.30
CA THR A 168 -1.21 -11.00 1.37
C THR A 168 -0.76 -11.19 -0.08
N LEU A 169 0.37 -10.59 -0.47
CA LEU A 169 0.95 -10.74 -1.82
C LEU A 169 1.44 -12.17 -2.07
N ALA A 170 2.15 -12.77 -1.11
CA ALA A 170 2.58 -14.16 -1.16
C ALA A 170 1.39 -15.10 -1.34
N SER A 171 0.27 -14.82 -0.66
CA SER A 171 -0.94 -15.62 -0.79
C SER A 171 -1.49 -15.64 -2.21
N TYR A 172 -1.51 -14.51 -2.92
CA TYR A 172 -1.90 -14.51 -4.33
C TYR A 172 -0.94 -15.33 -5.20
N LEU A 173 0.36 -15.11 -5.00
CA LEU A 173 1.42 -15.78 -5.77
C LEU A 173 1.45 -17.30 -5.57
N VAL A 174 1.18 -17.79 -4.36
CA VAL A 174 1.21 -19.22 -4.03
C VAL A 174 -0.11 -19.91 -4.35
N GLU A 175 -1.25 -19.25 -4.11
CA GLU A 175 -2.55 -19.84 -4.41
C GLU A 175 -2.79 -19.91 -5.93
N GLY A 176 -2.44 -18.84 -6.65
CA GLY A 176 -2.62 -18.69 -8.09
C GLY A 176 -3.99 -18.16 -8.52
N GLY A 177 -4.90 -17.99 -7.57
CA GLY A 177 -6.27 -17.56 -7.80
C GLY A 177 -7.03 -17.39 -6.49
N PRO A 178 -8.37 -17.27 -6.55
CA PRO A 178 -9.19 -17.08 -5.36
C PRO A 178 -9.04 -18.24 -4.37
N SER A 179 -8.75 -17.90 -3.11
CA SER A 179 -8.61 -18.88 -2.04
C SER A 179 -9.25 -18.32 -0.78
N ARG A 180 -10.11 -19.13 -0.14
CA ARG A 180 -10.80 -18.73 1.10
C ARG A 180 -9.95 -18.99 2.34
N ASN A 181 -9.20 -20.08 2.33
CA ASN A 181 -8.49 -20.59 3.50
C ASN A 181 -6.96 -20.46 3.40
N HIS A 182 -6.45 -20.11 2.22
CA HIS A 182 -5.01 -19.98 1.93
C HIS A 182 -4.21 -21.24 2.27
N GLU A 183 -4.75 -22.41 1.90
CA GLU A 183 -4.21 -23.72 2.26
C GLU A 183 -2.82 -23.97 1.65
N ARG A 184 -2.58 -23.56 0.40
CA ARG A 184 -1.28 -23.72 -0.26
C ARG A 184 -0.26 -22.77 0.34
N THR A 185 -0.67 -21.53 0.63
CA THR A 185 0.17 -20.56 1.33
C THR A 185 0.63 -21.11 2.67
N LYS A 186 -0.30 -21.60 3.49
CA LYS A 186 0.01 -22.19 4.80
C LYS A 186 0.85 -23.45 4.66
N ALA A 187 0.56 -24.31 3.69
CA ALA A 187 1.36 -25.50 3.43
C ALA A 187 2.81 -25.16 3.09
N MET A 188 3.07 -24.12 2.30
CA MET A 188 4.43 -23.63 2.05
C MET A 188 5.05 -23.05 3.33
N MET A 189 4.33 -22.18 4.04
CA MET A 189 4.79 -21.56 5.28
C MET A 189 5.23 -22.57 6.35
N TYR A 190 4.54 -23.71 6.47
CA TYR A 190 4.88 -24.77 7.41
C TYR A 190 5.83 -25.82 6.84
N GLY A 191 5.64 -26.21 5.59
CA GLY A 191 6.33 -27.34 4.96
C GLY A 191 7.70 -26.98 4.39
N ASP A 192 7.91 -25.72 3.99
CA ASP A 192 9.20 -25.18 3.57
C ASP A 192 9.41 -23.76 4.13
N PRO A 193 9.70 -23.63 5.44
CA PRO A 193 9.82 -22.33 6.09
C PRO A 193 10.92 -21.44 5.50
N GLN A 194 11.97 -22.02 4.92
CA GLN A 194 13.04 -21.25 4.28
C GLN A 194 12.56 -20.65 2.95
N LEU A 195 11.89 -21.43 2.10
CA LEU A 195 11.28 -20.89 0.88
C LEU A 195 10.27 -19.79 1.21
N TRP A 196 9.45 -20.00 2.24
CA TRP A 196 8.51 -18.99 2.71
C TRP A 196 9.20 -17.71 3.17
N ALA A 197 10.22 -17.82 4.02
CA ALA A 197 10.98 -16.67 4.50
C ALA A 197 11.58 -15.87 3.34
N ASP A 198 12.21 -16.54 2.38
CA ASP A 198 12.81 -15.87 1.22
C ASP A 198 11.76 -15.20 0.32
N LEU A 199 10.58 -15.81 0.17
CA LEU A 199 9.46 -15.23 -0.57
C LEU A 199 8.96 -13.94 0.07
N VAL A 200 8.61 -13.97 1.37
CA VAL A 200 8.08 -12.77 2.05
C VAL A 200 9.14 -11.69 2.22
N ASP A 201 10.41 -12.06 2.34
CA ASP A 201 11.53 -11.11 2.40
C ASP A 201 11.70 -10.34 1.08
N ARG A 202 11.64 -11.04 -0.06
CA ARG A 202 11.65 -10.39 -1.39
C ARG A 202 10.43 -9.50 -1.61
N LEU A 203 9.26 -9.95 -1.19
CA LEU A 203 8.03 -9.15 -1.30
C LEU A 203 8.07 -7.91 -0.41
N ALA A 204 8.69 -7.98 0.76
CA ALA A 204 8.90 -6.82 1.61
C ALA A 204 9.79 -5.76 0.93
N GLU A 205 10.81 -6.16 0.18
CA GLU A 205 11.67 -5.25 -0.59
C GLU A 205 10.89 -4.55 -1.70
N ILE A 206 10.12 -5.31 -2.49
CA ILE A 206 9.29 -4.79 -3.57
C ILE A 206 8.24 -3.82 -3.02
N THR A 207 7.53 -4.21 -1.95
CA THR A 207 6.52 -3.38 -1.29
C THR A 207 7.14 -2.11 -0.72
N GLY A 208 8.29 -2.21 -0.05
CA GLY A 208 9.02 -1.06 0.49
C GLY A 208 9.44 -0.09 -0.61
N ALA A 209 10.03 -0.58 -1.70
CA ALA A 209 10.41 0.24 -2.85
C ALA A 209 9.20 0.96 -3.47
N PHE A 210 8.06 0.27 -3.61
CA PHE A 210 6.85 0.85 -4.15
C PHE A 210 6.26 1.96 -3.25
N LEU A 211 6.30 1.79 -1.92
CA LEU A 211 5.89 2.83 -0.99
C LEU A 211 6.84 4.03 -1.02
N LYS A 212 8.15 3.81 -1.16
CA LYS A 212 9.14 4.91 -1.30
C LYS A 212 8.83 5.79 -2.50
N VAL A 213 8.57 5.19 -3.67
CA VAL A 213 8.18 5.93 -4.88
C VAL A 213 6.96 6.81 -4.60
N GLN A 214 5.94 6.30 -3.90
CA GLN A 214 4.75 7.08 -3.59
C GLN A 214 5.03 8.24 -2.63
N ILE A 215 5.85 8.02 -1.59
CA ILE A 215 6.23 9.06 -0.63
C ILE A 215 7.07 10.14 -1.31
N GLU A 216 8.05 9.74 -2.13
CA GLU A 216 8.91 10.65 -2.89
C GLU A 216 8.17 11.43 -3.98
N ALA A 217 7.02 10.93 -4.44
CA ALA A 217 6.13 11.65 -5.32
C ALA A 217 5.20 12.63 -4.58
N GLY A 218 4.99 12.46 -3.27
CA GLY A 218 4.22 13.38 -2.42
C GLY A 218 3.10 12.76 -1.58
N ALA A 219 3.03 11.44 -1.43
CA ALA A 219 2.13 10.84 -0.46
C ALA A 219 2.46 11.30 0.97
N SER A 220 1.45 11.79 1.69
CA SER A 220 1.58 12.37 3.04
C SER A 220 1.50 11.32 4.16
N ALA A 221 0.96 10.14 3.85
CA ALA A 221 0.90 8.96 4.70
C ALA A 221 0.90 7.70 3.83
N VAL A 222 1.20 6.53 4.42
CA VAL A 222 1.15 5.25 3.72
C VAL A 222 0.35 4.20 4.48
N GLN A 223 -0.37 3.35 3.76
CA GLN A 223 -1.08 2.20 4.33
C GLN A 223 -0.61 0.87 3.75
N LEU A 224 -0.29 -0.07 4.64
CA LEU A 224 0.00 -1.45 4.33
C LEU A 224 -1.26 -2.31 4.53
N PHE A 225 -1.75 -2.90 3.45
CA PHE A 225 -2.94 -3.76 3.46
C PHE A 225 -2.55 -5.24 3.59
N ASP A 226 -2.76 -5.81 4.78
CA ASP A 226 -2.62 -7.23 5.05
C ASP A 226 -3.99 -7.95 5.09
N SER A 227 -4.69 -7.88 3.95
CA SER A 227 -6.08 -8.31 3.79
C SER A 227 -6.36 -9.76 4.21
N TRP A 228 -5.38 -10.65 4.11
CA TRP A 228 -5.56 -12.09 4.34
C TRP A 228 -5.04 -12.59 5.68
N VAL A 229 -4.35 -11.75 6.45
CA VAL A 229 -3.57 -12.22 7.61
C VAL A 229 -4.40 -12.69 8.79
N GLY A 230 -5.68 -12.28 8.85
CA GLY A 230 -6.65 -12.85 9.80
C GLY A 230 -6.87 -14.36 9.65
N ALA A 231 -6.31 -14.99 8.61
CA ALA A 231 -6.27 -16.44 8.47
C ALA A 231 -5.23 -17.13 9.39
N LEU A 232 -4.35 -16.38 10.07
CA LEU A 232 -3.26 -16.90 10.89
C LEU A 232 -3.55 -16.79 12.40
N ALA A 233 -2.99 -17.74 13.16
CA ALA A 233 -2.91 -17.62 14.61
C ALA A 233 -1.79 -16.63 15.00
N PRO A 234 -1.85 -16.01 16.18
CA PRO A 234 -0.83 -15.06 16.66
C PRO A 234 0.60 -15.59 16.62
N ALA A 235 0.81 -16.87 16.97
CA ALA A 235 2.13 -17.50 16.97
C ALA A 235 2.72 -17.61 15.55
N ASP A 236 1.89 -17.94 14.56
CA ASP A 236 2.33 -18.06 13.17
C ASP A 236 2.59 -16.68 12.57
N TYR A 237 1.74 -15.69 12.86
CA TYR A 237 1.98 -14.31 12.43
C TYR A 237 3.30 -13.79 12.97
N ARG A 238 3.52 -13.90 14.29
CA ARG A 238 4.75 -13.41 14.95
C ARG A 238 6.00 -14.05 14.35
N ARG A 239 5.98 -15.36 14.09
CA ARG A 239 7.13 -16.10 13.59
C ARG A 239 7.39 -15.85 12.10
N ALA A 240 6.34 -15.87 11.28
CA ALA A 240 6.48 -16.07 9.83
C ALA A 240 6.02 -14.87 8.98
N VAL A 241 5.37 -13.86 9.56
CA VAL A 241 4.82 -12.71 8.80
C VAL A 241 5.28 -11.37 9.34
N LEU A 242 5.21 -11.18 10.66
CA LEU A 242 5.57 -9.92 11.32
C LEU A 242 6.92 -9.36 10.86
N PRO A 243 8.02 -10.16 10.76
CA PRO A 243 9.32 -9.64 10.33
C PRO A 243 9.29 -8.98 8.94
N ALA A 244 8.49 -9.51 8.00
CA ALA A 244 8.38 -8.97 6.66
C ALA A 244 7.59 -7.66 6.65
N SER A 245 6.49 -7.56 7.41
CA SER A 245 5.76 -6.29 7.58
C SER A 245 6.63 -5.23 8.28
N ALA A 246 7.43 -5.62 9.26
CA ALA A 246 8.38 -4.73 9.91
C ALA A 246 9.44 -4.21 8.93
N LYS A 247 10.02 -5.09 8.09
CA LYS A 247 10.97 -4.70 7.04
C LYS A 247 10.37 -3.66 6.08
N VAL A 248 9.07 -3.77 5.74
CA VAL A 248 8.38 -2.76 4.92
C VAL A 248 8.31 -1.41 5.65
N PHE A 249 7.90 -1.40 6.91
CA PHE A 249 7.78 -0.15 7.67
C PHE A 249 9.13 0.50 7.99
N ASP A 250 10.16 -0.29 8.26
CA ASP A 250 11.53 0.18 8.47
C ASP A 250 12.09 0.83 7.19
N ALA A 251 11.79 0.27 6.02
CA ALA A 251 12.23 0.81 4.75
C ALA A 251 11.70 2.23 4.48
N VAL A 252 10.53 2.59 5.03
CA VAL A 252 9.90 3.90 4.85
C VAL A 252 9.95 4.79 6.10
N ALA A 253 10.44 4.27 7.23
CA ALA A 253 10.59 5.03 8.47
C ALA A 253 11.40 6.34 8.32
N PRO A 254 12.51 6.38 7.53
CA PRO A 254 13.29 7.61 7.36
C PRO A 254 12.52 8.80 6.76
N TYR A 255 11.38 8.56 6.10
CA TYR A 255 10.58 9.63 5.51
C TYR A 255 9.67 10.32 6.53
N GLY A 256 9.47 9.76 7.72
CA GLY A 256 8.69 10.39 8.79
C GLY A 256 7.19 10.59 8.51
N VAL A 257 6.65 9.95 7.46
CA VAL A 257 5.21 9.96 7.18
C VAL A 257 4.48 8.93 8.05
N PRO A 258 3.22 9.17 8.46
CA PRO A 258 2.46 8.16 9.20
C PRO A 258 2.31 6.86 8.43
N ARG A 259 2.54 5.74 9.12
CA ARG A 259 2.45 4.37 8.59
C ARG A 259 1.25 3.66 9.21
N ILE A 260 0.32 3.22 8.36
CA ILE A 260 -0.93 2.60 8.77
C ILE A 260 -0.88 1.12 8.42
N HIS A 261 -1.23 0.24 9.36
CA HIS A 261 -1.30 -1.20 9.12
C HIS A 261 -2.73 -1.68 9.29
N PHE A 262 -3.32 -2.22 8.21
CA PHE A 262 -4.69 -2.69 8.23
C PHE A 262 -4.80 -4.13 7.75
N GLY A 263 -5.65 -4.91 8.41
CA GLY A 263 -6.02 -6.26 8.00
C GLY A 263 -7.45 -6.56 8.40
N VAL A 264 -8.01 -7.63 7.86
CA VAL A 264 -9.38 -8.09 8.15
C VAL A 264 -9.32 -9.42 8.90
N GLY A 265 -10.15 -9.57 9.93
CA GLY A 265 -10.13 -10.70 10.84
C GLY A 265 -8.93 -10.68 11.79
N THR A 266 -8.39 -9.51 12.11
CA THR A 266 -7.09 -9.35 12.81
C THR A 266 -7.23 -8.99 14.28
N GLY A 267 -8.40 -9.22 14.91
CA GLY A 267 -8.63 -8.84 16.31
C GLY A 267 -7.61 -9.40 17.31
N GLU A 268 -7.14 -10.62 17.10
CA GLU A 268 -6.09 -11.26 17.93
C GLU A 268 -4.65 -10.88 17.49
N LEU A 269 -4.52 -10.11 16.41
CA LEU A 269 -3.24 -9.67 15.84
C LEU A 269 -2.99 -8.17 16.04
N LEU A 270 -3.93 -7.39 16.58
CA LEU A 270 -3.84 -5.93 16.65
C LEU A 270 -2.56 -5.43 17.33
N GLY A 271 -2.19 -5.98 18.50
CA GLY A 271 -0.94 -5.64 19.17
C GLY A 271 0.29 -6.01 18.34
N LEU A 272 0.28 -7.19 17.72
CA LEU A 272 1.37 -7.65 16.84
C LEU A 272 1.54 -6.79 15.59
N MET A 273 0.44 -6.30 15.04
CA MET A 273 0.45 -5.38 13.89
C MET A 273 1.01 -4.00 14.27
N GLY A 274 0.78 -3.55 15.50
CA GLY A 274 1.43 -2.36 16.07
C GLY A 274 2.92 -2.57 16.31
N GLU A 275 3.32 -3.72 16.88
CA GLU A 275 4.73 -4.11 17.08
C GLU A 275 5.55 -4.14 15.78
N ALA A 276 4.92 -4.33 14.63
CA ALA A 276 5.57 -4.28 13.33
C ALA A 276 6.08 -2.88 12.95
N GLY A 277 5.78 -1.83 13.72
CA GLY A 277 6.26 -0.46 13.46
C GLY A 277 5.23 0.47 12.83
N ALA A 278 3.94 0.14 12.94
CA ALA A 278 2.85 1.00 12.50
C ALA A 278 2.60 2.14 13.50
N ASP A 279 2.35 3.35 12.99
CA ASP A 279 1.92 4.50 13.79
C ASP A 279 0.41 4.45 14.05
N VAL A 280 -0.34 3.83 13.13
CA VAL A 280 -1.78 3.62 13.22
C VAL A 280 -2.12 2.17 12.89
N VAL A 281 -2.88 1.51 13.76
CA VAL A 281 -3.43 0.18 13.50
C VAL A 281 -4.88 0.31 13.09
N GLY A 282 -5.19 -0.12 11.86
CA GLY A 282 -6.55 -0.19 11.35
C GLY A 282 -7.29 -1.39 11.93
N VAL A 283 -8.54 -1.17 12.36
CA VAL A 283 -9.37 -2.14 13.07
C VAL A 283 -10.61 -2.46 12.24
N ASP A 284 -10.94 -3.75 12.09
CA ASP A 284 -12.18 -4.16 11.43
C ASP A 284 -13.39 -4.09 12.37
N TRP A 285 -14.61 -4.17 11.80
CA TRP A 285 -15.85 -3.97 12.55
C TRP A 285 -16.13 -4.99 13.67
N ARG A 286 -15.38 -6.09 13.76
CA ARG A 286 -15.65 -7.20 14.70
C ARG A 286 -15.14 -6.91 16.09
N VAL A 287 -14.24 -5.94 16.25
CA VAL A 287 -13.66 -5.54 17.53
C VAL A 287 -14.13 -4.13 17.88
N PRO A 288 -14.82 -3.94 19.02
CA PRO A 288 -15.12 -2.61 19.54
C PRO A 288 -13.84 -1.76 19.67
N LEU A 289 -13.93 -0.45 19.35
CA LEU A 289 -12.75 0.42 19.29
C LEU A 289 -12.03 0.60 20.64
N ASP A 290 -12.76 0.57 21.74
CA ASP A 290 -12.22 0.62 23.11
C ASP A 290 -11.37 -0.63 23.42
N GLU A 291 -11.85 -1.81 23.05
CA GLU A 291 -11.11 -3.06 23.18
C GLU A 291 -9.91 -3.12 22.22
N ALA A 292 -10.08 -2.61 20.99
CA ALA A 292 -8.99 -2.52 20.04
C ALA A 292 -7.87 -1.60 20.55
N ALA A 293 -8.20 -0.42 21.07
CA ALA A 293 -7.23 0.49 21.69
C ALA A 293 -6.47 -0.20 22.84
N ARG A 294 -7.17 -0.93 23.71
CA ARG A 294 -6.54 -1.70 24.78
C ARG A 294 -5.57 -2.78 24.27
N ARG A 295 -5.87 -3.43 23.14
CA ARG A 295 -5.04 -4.48 22.54
C ARG A 295 -3.82 -3.95 21.80
N VAL A 296 -3.94 -2.78 21.17
CA VAL A 296 -2.83 -2.13 20.47
C VAL A 296 -1.81 -1.58 21.47
N GLY A 297 -2.26 -1.01 22.59
CA GLY A 297 -1.43 -0.34 23.60
C GLY A 297 -1.34 1.16 23.36
#